data_AF-A0A1B8ULI6-F1
#
_entry.id   AF-A0A1B8ULI6-F1
#
_cell.length_a   1.000
_cell.length_b   1.000
_cell.length_c   1.000
_cell.angle_alpha   90.00
_cell.angle_beta   90.00
_cell.angle_gamma   90.00
#
_symmetry.space_group_name_H-M   'P 1'
#
loop_
_entity.id
_entity.type
_entity.pdbx_description
1 polymer ?
#
loop_
_entity_poly.entity_id
_entity_poly.type
_entity_poly.pdbx_seq_one_letter_code
_entity_poly.pdbx_strand_id
1 'polypeptide(L)'
;MYAIYKETPRGVIVETLYFNPTPTQMEESHGVEIDGEMPQPDTIPGMIPMLKVDVEKALLYYDYEKPDTLESRVAELQTENENLKKENAALLLQVAGLDASGQQLTQDHATLLLQLAEKGVI
;
A
#
# COMPACT_ATOMS: atom_id res chain seq x y z
N MET A 1 4.56 -33.72 -12.96
CA MET A 1 3.88 -33.32 -11.69
C MET A 1 2.56 -32.65 -12.05
N TYR A 2 1.58 -32.57 -11.14
CA TYR A 2 0.33 -31.85 -11.41
C TYR A 2 0.05 -30.79 -10.35
N ALA A 3 -0.05 -29.54 -10.77
CA ALA A 3 -0.23 -28.39 -9.88
C ALA A 3 -1.66 -27.86 -9.98
N ILE A 4 -2.40 -27.95 -8.88
CA ILE A 4 -3.63 -27.18 -8.67
C ILE A 4 -3.22 -25.80 -8.22
N TYR A 5 -3.82 -24.79 -8.82
CA TYR A 5 -3.46 -23.41 -8.57
C TYR A 5 -4.66 -22.50 -8.39
N LYS A 6 -4.40 -21.35 -7.79
CA LYS A 6 -5.37 -20.27 -7.62
C LYS A 6 -4.80 -18.97 -8.13
N GLU A 7 -5.59 -18.27 -8.93
CA GLU A 7 -5.25 -16.93 -9.38
C GLU A 7 -5.46 -15.93 -8.25
N THR A 8 -4.44 -15.10 -8.03
CA THR A 8 -4.47 -13.99 -7.08
C THR A 8 -4.00 -12.71 -7.77
N PRO A 9 -4.27 -11.52 -7.20
CA PRO A 9 -3.73 -10.27 -7.73
C PRO A 9 -2.19 -10.22 -7.80
N ARG A 10 -1.51 -11.13 -7.07
CA ARG A 10 -0.04 -11.25 -7.04
C ARG A 10 0.48 -12.38 -7.95
N GLY A 11 -0.37 -12.98 -8.77
CA GLY A 11 -0.03 -14.08 -9.67
C GLY A 11 -0.69 -15.40 -9.29
N VAL A 12 -0.23 -16.48 -9.91
CA VAL A 12 -0.84 -17.81 -9.82
C VAL A 12 -0.11 -18.65 -8.77
N ILE A 13 -0.78 -18.92 -7.65
CA ILE A 13 -0.19 -19.61 -6.49
C ILE A 13 -0.56 -21.09 -6.54
N VAL A 14 0.38 -21.96 -6.22
CA VAL A 14 0.13 -23.41 -6.14
C VAL A 14 -0.58 -23.73 -4.82
N GLU A 15 -1.77 -24.31 -4.90
CA GLU A 15 -2.52 -24.78 -3.73
C GLU A 15 -2.19 -26.23 -3.38
N THR A 16 -2.02 -27.08 -4.38
CA THR A 16 -1.72 -28.50 -4.19
C THR A 16 -0.83 -28.99 -5.31
N LEU A 17 0.17 -29.79 -4.97
CA LEU A 17 1.09 -30.40 -5.93
C LEU A 17 1.06 -31.92 -5.77
N TYR A 18 0.72 -32.62 -6.85
CA TYR A 18 0.76 -34.07 -6.92
C TYR A 18 2.01 -34.57 -7.63
N PHE A 19 2.71 -35.50 -6.99
CA PHE A 19 3.76 -36.31 -7.58
C PHE A 19 3.12 -37.61 -8.07
N ASN A 20 3.19 -37.87 -9.38
CA ASN A 20 2.52 -38.99 -10.05
C ASN A 20 0.98 -38.98 -9.85
N PRO A 21 0.27 -37.97 -10.39
CA PRO A 21 -1.18 -37.86 -10.24
C PRO A 21 -1.91 -39.05 -10.84
N THR A 22 -3.03 -39.46 -10.23
CA THR A 22 -3.94 -40.41 -10.88
C THR A 22 -4.88 -39.68 -11.86
N PRO A 23 -5.42 -40.35 -12.89
CA PRO A 23 -6.35 -39.73 -13.83
C PRO A 23 -7.55 -39.06 -13.14
N THR A 24 -8.08 -39.70 -12.10
CA THR A 24 -9.19 -39.15 -11.29
C THR A 24 -8.81 -37.82 -10.63
N GLN A 25 -7.58 -37.68 -10.12
CA GLN A 25 -7.12 -36.43 -9.50
C GLN A 25 -6.97 -35.30 -10.53
N MET A 26 -6.62 -35.62 -11.77
CA MET A 26 -6.48 -34.65 -12.87
C MET A 26 -7.82 -34.25 -13.48
N GLU A 27 -8.82 -35.14 -13.46
CA GLU A 27 -10.17 -34.87 -13.98
C GLU A 27 -11.01 -34.05 -13.00
N GLU A 28 -10.88 -34.32 -11.69
CA GLU A 28 -11.66 -33.64 -10.65
C GLU A 28 -11.12 -32.24 -10.29
N SER A 29 -9.85 -31.98 -10.57
CA SER A 29 -9.19 -30.74 -10.16
C SER A 29 -8.68 -29.97 -11.37
N HIS A 30 -9.13 -28.74 -11.56
CA HIS A 30 -8.60 -27.87 -12.62
C HIS A 30 -7.16 -27.43 -12.27
N GLY A 31 -6.16 -28.11 -12.82
CA GLY A 31 -4.75 -27.81 -12.66
C GLY A 31 -3.96 -27.93 -13.95
N VAL A 32 -2.64 -27.74 -13.85
CA VAL A 32 -1.70 -27.82 -14.97
C VAL A 32 -0.68 -28.93 -14.74
N GLU A 33 -0.38 -29.68 -15.79
CA GLU A 33 0.71 -30.65 -15.78
C GLU A 33 2.04 -29.92 -15.95
N ILE A 34 2.98 -30.20 -15.04
CA ILE A 34 4.29 -29.59 -14.97
C ILE A 34 5.32 -30.67 -15.27
N ASP A 35 6.06 -30.47 -16.35
CA ASP A 35 7.21 -31.29 -16.70
C ASP A 35 8.48 -30.69 -16.11
N GLY A 36 9.09 -31.40 -15.15
CA GLY A 36 10.32 -30.95 -14.51
C GLY A 36 10.49 -31.49 -13.10
N GLU A 37 11.57 -31.06 -12.46
CA GLU A 37 11.83 -31.31 -11.05
C GLU A 37 11.21 -30.20 -10.18
N MET A 38 10.94 -30.52 -8.92
CA MET A 38 10.51 -29.53 -7.94
C MET A 38 11.65 -28.54 -7.69
N PRO A 39 11.48 -27.23 -7.96
CA PRO A 39 12.51 -26.26 -7.63
C PRO A 39 12.77 -26.28 -6.12
N GLN A 40 14.00 -25.96 -5.73
CA GLN A 40 14.35 -25.77 -4.32
C GLN A 40 14.29 -24.27 -4.00
N PRO A 41 13.66 -23.87 -2.89
CA PRO A 41 13.65 -22.47 -2.50
C PRO A 41 15.04 -22.05 -2.02
N ASP A 42 15.50 -20.88 -2.47
CA ASP A 42 16.67 -20.23 -1.91
C ASP A 42 16.35 -19.68 -0.52
N THR A 43 17.31 -19.77 0.39
CA THR A 43 17.16 -19.16 1.71
C THR A 43 17.61 -17.70 1.65
N ILE A 44 16.65 -16.80 1.43
CA ILE A 44 16.89 -15.35 1.44
C ILE A 44 16.50 -14.77 2.81
N PRO A 45 17.42 -14.16 3.56
CA PRO A 45 17.11 -13.59 4.87
C PRO A 45 15.95 -12.59 4.83
N GLY A 46 14.91 -12.83 5.64
CA GLY A 46 13.76 -11.95 5.75
C GLY A 46 12.75 -12.06 4.59
N MET A 47 12.83 -13.09 3.77
CA MET A 47 11.82 -13.41 2.75
C MET A 47 11.27 -14.82 2.95
N ILE A 48 10.01 -15.01 2.60
CA ILE A 48 9.33 -16.30 2.62
C ILE A 48 9.14 -16.77 1.17
N PRO A 49 9.63 -17.97 0.81
CA PRO A 49 9.41 -18.52 -0.51
C PRO A 49 7.95 -18.98 -0.67
N MET A 50 7.29 -18.48 -1.71
CA MET A 50 5.93 -18.83 -2.10
C MET A 50 5.96 -19.55 -3.44
N LEU A 51 5.49 -20.80 -3.48
CA LEU A 51 5.47 -21.58 -4.71
C LEU A 51 4.38 -21.06 -5.64
N LYS A 52 4.79 -20.65 -6.84
CA LYS A 52 3.93 -20.17 -7.91
C LYS A 52 4.12 -21.02 -9.16
N VAL A 53 3.16 -20.92 -10.07
CA VAL A 53 3.18 -21.63 -11.35
C VAL A 53 3.02 -20.63 -12.50
N ASP A 54 3.86 -20.77 -13.52
CA ASP A 54 3.67 -20.14 -14.81
C ASP A 54 2.86 -21.11 -15.68
N VAL A 55 1.58 -20.82 -15.85
CA VAL A 55 0.63 -21.70 -16.55
C VAL A 55 0.95 -21.79 -18.05
N GLU A 56 1.47 -20.72 -18.65
CA GLU A 56 1.82 -20.71 -20.08
C GLU A 56 3.07 -21.54 -20.35
N LYS A 57 4.05 -21.49 -19.44
CA LYS A 57 5.31 -22.24 -19.55
C LYS A 57 5.28 -23.59 -18.86
N ALA A 58 4.19 -23.94 -18.19
CA ALA A 58 4.07 -25.11 -17.32
C ALA A 58 5.28 -25.26 -16.38
N LEU A 59 5.68 -24.17 -15.71
CA LEU A 59 6.88 -24.12 -14.87
C LEU A 59 6.56 -23.71 -13.43
N LEU A 60 7.14 -24.40 -12.45
CA LEU A 60 7.11 -24.00 -11.05
C LEU A 60 8.27 -23.05 -10.73
N TYR A 61 8.00 -22.03 -9.92
CA TYR A 61 9.02 -21.12 -9.42
C TYR A 61 8.66 -20.60 -8.03
N TYR A 62 9.66 -20.14 -7.28
CA TYR A 62 9.45 -19.45 -6.01
C TYR A 62 9.45 -17.95 -6.23
N ASP A 63 8.39 -17.29 -5.77
CA ASP A 63 8.39 -15.86 -5.54
C ASP A 63 8.66 -15.59 -4.06
N TYR A 64 9.31 -14.48 -3.75
CA TYR A 64 9.81 -14.20 -2.41
C TYR A 64 9.07 -13.01 -1.82
N GLU A 65 8.19 -13.29 -0.87
CA GLU A 65 7.43 -12.26 -0.20
C GLU A 65 8.11 -11.88 1.12
N LYS A 66 8.25 -10.57 1.35
CA LYS A 66 8.64 -10.08 2.67
C LYS A 66 7.46 -10.30 3.62
N PRO A 67 7.65 -11.01 4.76
CA PRO A 67 6.59 -11.16 5.73
C PRO A 67 6.17 -9.78 6.23
N ASP A 68 4.86 -9.57 6.25
CA ASP A 68 4.26 -8.41 6.88
C ASP A 68 4.34 -8.61 8.40
N THR A 69 5.40 -8.07 9.00
CA THR A 69 5.63 -8.20 10.44
C THR A 69 5.00 -7.04 11.19
N LEU A 70 4.63 -7.27 12.46
CA LEU A 70 4.11 -6.22 13.33
C LEU A 70 5.08 -5.04 13.42
N GLU A 71 6.39 -5.31 13.44
CA GLU A 71 7.43 -4.28 13.46
C GLU A 71 7.41 -3.43 12.19
N SER A 72 7.25 -4.04 11.01
CA SER A 72 7.13 -3.29 9.75
C SER A 72 5.89 -2.40 9.73
N ARG A 73 4.74 -2.92 10.18
CA ARG A 73 3.51 -2.11 10.30
C ARG A 73 3.65 -0.98 11.29
N VAL A 74 4.29 -1.22 12.43
CA VAL A 74 4.54 -0.18 13.44
C VAL A 74 5.44 0.91 12.87
N ALA A 75 6.50 0.56 12.12
CA ALA A 75 7.38 1.54 11.47
C ALA A 75 6.65 2.38 10.41
N GLU A 76 5.78 1.75 9.60
CA GLU A 76 4.93 2.44 8.64
C GLU A 76 3.97 3.41 9.33
N LEU A 77 3.27 2.95 10.37
CA LEU A 77 2.35 3.77 11.15
C LEU A 77 3.06 4.94 11.85
N GLN A 78 4.28 4.73 12.36
CA GLN A 78 5.07 5.81 12.95
C GLN A 78 5.42 6.87 11.90
N THR A 79 5.82 6.45 10.71
CA THR A 79 6.13 7.35 9.59
C THR A 79 4.91 8.15 9.16
N GLU A 80 3.76 7.48 9.02
CA GLU A 80 2.49 8.13 8.69
C GLU A 80 2.10 9.15 9.77
N ASN A 81 2.22 8.79 11.05
CA ASN A 81 1.91 9.68 12.16
C ASN A 81 2.82 10.92 12.20
N GLU A 82 4.11 10.77 11.90
CA GLU A 82 5.04 11.90 11.77
C GLU A 82 4.68 12.82 10.61
N ASN A 83 4.29 12.28 9.47
CA ASN A 83 3.85 13.07 8.32
C ASN A 83 2.57 13.85 8.64
N LEU A 84 1.57 13.18 9.23
CA LEU A 84 0.33 13.83 9.67
C LEU A 84 0.57 14.93 10.70
N LYS A 85 1.53 14.75 11.62
CA LYS A 85 1.94 15.81 12.56
C LYS A 85 2.53 17.02 11.86
N LYS A 86 3.38 16.81 10.84
CA LYS A 86 3.96 17.90 10.04
C LYS A 86 2.89 18.65 9.25
N GLU A 87 1.97 17.93 8.62
CA GLU A 87 0.84 18.52 7.88
C GLU A 87 -0.06 19.33 8.80
N ASN A 88 -0.43 18.79 9.97
CA ASN A 88 -1.21 19.52 10.97
C ASN A 88 -0.50 20.79 11.46
N ALA A 89 0.82 20.74 11.70
CA ALA A 89 1.58 21.92 12.09
C ALA A 89 1.59 22.98 10.98
N ALA A 90 1.73 22.58 9.71
CA ALA A 90 1.66 23.48 8.56
C ALA A 90 0.28 24.14 8.43
N LEU A 91 -0.80 23.36 8.61
CA LEU A 91 -2.17 23.88 8.58
C LEU A 91 -2.44 24.86 9.72
N LEU A 92 -1.97 24.56 10.95
CA LEU A 92 -2.10 25.48 12.09
C LEU A 92 -1.38 26.81 11.84
N LEU A 93 -0.19 26.78 11.25
CA LEU A 93 0.53 27.99 10.85
C LEU A 93 -0.23 28.80 9.79
N GLN A 94 -0.83 28.12 8.80
CA GLN A 94 -1.64 28.77 7.78
C GLN A 94 -2.89 29.43 8.38
N VAL A 95 -3.59 28.75 9.28
CA VAL A 95 -4.76 29.30 10.00
C VAL A 95 -4.37 30.53 10.81
N ALA A 96 -3.27 30.46 11.58
CA ALA A 96 -2.78 31.59 12.34
C ALA A 96 -2.42 32.79 11.44
N GLY A 97 -1.83 32.55 10.27
CA GLY A 97 -1.55 33.60 9.28
C GLY A 97 -2.80 34.25 8.69
N LEU A 98 -3.84 33.44 8.41
CA LEU A 98 -5.13 33.94 7.94
C LEU A 98 -5.84 34.77 9.02
N ASP A 99 -5.82 34.33 10.27
CA ASP A 99 -6.42 35.06 11.40
C ASP A 99 -5.75 36.42 11.60
N ALA A 100 -4.41 36.46 11.56
CA ALA A 100 -3.67 37.72 11.65
C ALA A 100 -4.02 38.67 10.50
N SER A 101 -4.13 38.14 9.28
CA SER A 101 -4.53 38.93 8.11
C SER A 101 -5.95 39.47 8.23
N GLY A 102 -6.89 38.67 8.75
CA GLY A 102 -8.27 39.08 9.00
C GLY A 102 -8.38 40.17 10.07
N GLN A 103 -7.60 40.06 11.14
CA GLN A 103 -7.51 41.10 12.16
C GLN A 103 -6.97 42.42 11.60
N GLN A 104 -5.91 42.35 10.79
CA GLN A 104 -5.35 43.54 10.13
C GLN A 104 -6.39 44.21 9.21
N LEU A 105 -7.08 43.43 8.38
CA LEU A 105 -8.12 43.95 7.48
C LEU A 105 -9.24 44.66 8.25
N THR A 106 -9.62 44.12 9.41
CA THR A 106 -10.64 44.69 10.29
C THR A 106 -10.18 46.02 10.89
N GLN A 107 -8.92 46.12 11.31
CA GLN A 107 -8.33 47.36 11.81
C GLN A 107 -8.24 48.44 10.71
N ASP A 108 -7.82 48.05 9.51
CA ASP A 108 -7.74 48.95 8.35
C ASP A 108 -9.12 49.50 8.00
N HIS A 109 -10.15 48.63 7.97
CA HIS A 109 -11.55 49.03 7.78
C HIS A 109 -12.03 50.01 8.85
N ALA A 110 -11.76 49.75 10.13
CA ALA A 110 -12.13 50.65 11.22
C ALA A 110 -11.47 52.04 11.07
N THR A 111 -10.20 52.04 10.66
CA THR A 111 -9.44 53.28 10.43
C THR A 111 -10.03 54.09 9.27
N LEU A 112 -10.39 53.43 8.17
CA LEU A 112 -11.03 54.09 7.02
C LEU A 112 -12.40 54.67 7.37
N LEU A 113 -13.21 53.96 8.18
CA LEU A 113 -14.49 54.47 8.66
C LEU A 113 -14.33 55.74 9.49
N LEU A 114 -13.35 55.78 10.39
CA LEU A 114 -13.04 56.98 11.18
C LEU A 114 -12.63 58.15 10.27
N GLN A 115 -11.76 57.92 9.29
CA GLN A 115 -11.33 58.97 8.35
C GLN A 115 -12.47 59.52 7.49
N LEU A 116 -13.42 58.66 7.09
CA LEU A 116 -14.59 59.08 6.32
C LEU A 116 -15.57 59.90 7.19
N ALA A 117 -15.74 59.53 8.46
CA ALA A 117 -16.53 60.29 9.43
C ALA A 117 -15.90 61.67 9.71
N GLU A 118 -14.56 61.76 9.86
CA GLU A 118 -13.86 63.04 10.03
C GLU A 118 -14.03 63.98 8.83
N LYS A 119 -14.18 63.42 7.62
CA LYS A 119 -14.41 64.18 6.39
C LYS A 119 -15.89 64.52 6.15
N GLY A 120 -16.81 64.06 7.01
CA GLY A 120 -18.25 64.29 6.88
C GLY A 120 -18.88 63.61 5.67
N VAL A 121 -18.27 62.53 5.15
CA VAL A 121 -18.77 61.77 4.00
C VAL A 121 -19.85 60.76 4.40
N ILE A 122 -19.84 60.36 5.67
CA ILE A 122 -20.80 59.48 6.36
C ILE A 122 -21.08 60.03 7.75
#